data_AF-D2HV16-F1
#
_entry.id   AF-D2HV16-F1
#
_cell.length_a   1.000
_cell.length_b   1.000
_cell.length_c   1.000
_cell.angle_alpha   90.00
_cell.angle_beta   90.00
_cell.angle_gamma   90.00
#
_symmetry.space_group_name_H-M   'P 1'
#
loop_
_entity.id
_entity.type
_entity.pdbx_description
1 polymer ?
#
loop_
_entity_poly.entity_id
_entity_poly.type
_entity_poly.pdbx_seq_one_letter_code
_entity_poly.pdbx_strand_id
1 'polypeptide(L)'
;IRFCNECDFFDGFKCRSHMKRCWKFNLFLPHNRSCTTDHYYFGDRATGRYLFHFTKLSCKPCEEGMFQVFHDLLRETHCCTNRHMCNTGKDNLEKSALYGEDAD
;
A
#
# COMPACT_ATOMS: atom_id res chain seq x y z
N ILE A 1 20.57 -5.03 7.22
CA ILE A 1 19.26 -4.62 7.78
C ILE A 1 18.55 -3.78 6.73
N ARG A 2 17.28 -4.06 6.42
CA ARG A 2 16.48 -3.24 5.49
C ARG A 2 15.41 -2.50 6.27
N PHE A 3 15.08 -1.31 5.80
CA PHE A 3 14.05 -0.45 6.38
C PHE A 3 12.89 -0.30 5.40
N CYS A 4 11.67 -0.34 5.92
CA CYS A 4 10.44 0.00 5.20
C CYS A 4 9.70 1.11 5.94
N ASN A 5 8.82 1.79 5.22
CA ASN A 5 7.87 2.70 5.81
C ASN A 5 6.77 1.90 6.51
N GLU A 6 6.31 2.40 7.64
CA GLU A 6 5.20 1.84 8.40
C GLU A 6 4.18 2.95 8.67
N CYS A 7 2.96 2.72 8.21
CA CYS A 7 1.86 3.65 8.35
C CYS A 7 0.54 2.89 8.33
N ASP A 8 -0.33 3.11 9.32
CA ASP A 8 -1.63 2.45 9.36
C ASP A 8 -2.64 3.11 8.43
N PHE A 9 -2.57 4.44 8.26
CA PHE A 9 -3.50 5.19 7.44
C PHE A 9 -2.78 6.25 6.60
N PHE A 10 -2.46 5.89 5.36
CA PHE A 10 -1.88 6.78 4.37
C PHE A 10 -2.96 7.22 3.38
N ASP A 11 -3.25 8.51 3.35
CA ASP A 11 -4.45 9.06 2.69
C ASP A 11 -4.31 9.26 1.18
N GLY A 12 -3.14 9.05 0.60
CA GLY A 12 -2.86 9.66 -0.70
C GLY A 12 -1.48 10.26 -0.74
N PHE A 13 -1.25 11.13 0.24
CA PHE A 13 -0.19 12.12 0.24
C PHE A 13 0.67 11.98 1.49
N LYS A 14 0.04 11.77 2.65
CA LYS A 14 0.71 11.70 3.94
C LYS A 14 0.16 10.58 4.81
N CYS A 15 1.00 10.14 5.73
CA CYS A 15 0.57 9.25 6.80
C CYS A 15 -0.15 10.06 7.88
N ARG A 16 -1.43 9.76 8.14
CA ARG A 16 -2.19 10.42 9.22
C ARG A 16 -1.77 9.96 10.61
N SER A 17 -1.32 8.71 10.73
CA SER A 17 -0.91 8.10 12.01
C SER A 17 0.56 8.33 12.38
N HIS A 18 1.22 9.31 11.75
CA HIS A 18 2.68 9.49 11.73
C HIS A 18 3.43 8.36 11.03
N MET A 19 4.39 8.73 10.18
CA MET A 19 5.21 7.78 9.45
C MET A 19 6.25 7.16 10.37
N LYS A 20 6.17 5.84 10.57
CA LYS A 20 7.15 5.04 11.31
C LYS A 20 8.07 4.31 10.34
N ARG A 21 9.15 3.74 10.88
CA ARG A 21 10.09 2.90 10.14
C ARG A 21 10.21 1.58 10.85
N CYS A 22 10.01 0.52 10.10
CA CYS A 22 10.23 -0.84 10.57
C CYS A 22 11.46 -1.41 9.86
N TRP A 23 12.14 -2.35 10.52
CA TRP A 23 13.35 -2.95 9.98
C TRP A 23 13.31 -4.46 10.09
N LYS A 24 13.95 -5.15 9.14
CA LYS A 24 14.01 -6.62 9.10
C LYS A 24 15.45 -7.12 8.96
N PHE A 25 15.79 -8.17 9.71
CA PHE A 25 17.02 -8.95 9.54
C PHE A 25 16.89 -9.89 8.34
N ASN A 26 17.94 -9.93 7.52
CA ASN A 26 17.94 -10.66 6.25
C ASN A 26 18.34 -12.14 6.42
N LEU A 27 17.91 -12.79 7.50
CA LEU A 27 18.24 -14.18 7.80
C LEU A 27 17.35 -15.12 6.95
N PHE A 28 17.91 -15.54 5.81
CA PHE A 28 17.64 -16.76 5.03
C PHE A 28 16.22 -17.14 4.55
N LEU A 29 15.16 -16.36 4.80
CA LEU A 29 13.83 -16.64 4.25
C LEU A 29 13.52 -15.71 3.06
N PRO A 30 13.49 -16.20 1.81
CA PRO A 30 13.30 -15.37 0.61
C PRO A 30 11.96 -14.61 0.60
N HIS A 31 10.92 -15.15 1.25
CA HIS A 31 9.57 -14.54 1.33
C HIS A 31 9.41 -13.49 2.43
N ASN A 32 10.39 -13.34 3.34
CA ASN A 32 10.33 -12.34 4.41
C ASN A 32 10.95 -10.98 4.02
N ARG A 33 11.41 -10.85 2.76
CA ARG A 33 12.29 -9.76 2.30
C ARG A 33 11.59 -8.52 1.74
N SER A 34 10.28 -8.49 1.70
CA SER A 34 9.49 -7.43 1.06
C SER A 34 8.89 -6.46 2.07
N CYS A 35 8.94 -5.17 1.71
CA CYS A 35 8.05 -4.17 2.28
C CYS A 35 6.67 -4.33 1.63
N THR A 36 5.60 -4.13 2.40
CA THR A 36 4.23 -4.26 1.90
C THR A 36 3.58 -2.89 1.74
N THR A 37 2.76 -2.78 0.70
CA THR A 37 1.86 -1.66 0.45
C THR A 37 0.47 -2.26 0.22
N ASP A 38 -0.46 -2.05 1.13
CA ASP A 38 -1.85 -2.50 1.00
C ASP A 38 -2.73 -1.31 0.63
N HIS A 39 -3.29 -1.27 -0.56
CA HIS A 39 -4.31 -0.31 -0.96
C HIS A 39 -5.70 -0.84 -0.62
N TYR A 40 -6.51 -0.01 0.00
CA TYR A 40 -7.90 -0.32 0.35
C TYR A 40 -8.83 0.52 -0.51
N TYR A 41 -9.78 -0.15 -1.15
CA TYR A 41 -10.79 0.45 -2.00
C TYR A 41 -12.17 0.08 -1.51
N PHE A 42 -13.06 1.07 -1.46
CA PHE A 42 -14.46 0.85 -1.14
C PHE A 42 -15.30 0.77 -2.41
N GLY A 43 -16.12 -0.27 -2.52
CA GLY A 43 -17.10 -0.44 -3.57
C GLY A 43 -18.26 0.53 -3.37
N ASP A 44 -18.32 1.56 -4.21
CA ASP A 44 -19.48 2.44 -4.27
C ASP A 44 -20.62 1.74 -5.00
N ARG A 45 -21.73 1.51 -4.28
CA ARG A 45 -22.92 0.85 -4.83
C ARG A 45 -23.63 1.68 -5.89
N ALA A 46 -23.48 3.01 -5.87
CA ALA A 46 -24.14 3.88 -6.84
C ALA A 46 -23.49 3.77 -8.23
N THR A 47 -22.16 3.72 -8.28
CA THR A 47 -21.40 3.66 -9.55
C THR A 47 -20.92 2.26 -9.91
N GLY A 48 -20.95 1.30 -8.98
CA GLY A 48 -20.42 -0.05 -9.15
C GLY A 48 -18.89 -0.09 -9.23
N ARG A 49 -18.20 0.99 -8.85
CA ARG A 49 -16.74 1.13 -8.92
C ARG A 49 -16.12 0.98 -7.53
N TYR A 50 -14.88 0.50 -7.49
CA TYR A 50 -14.06 0.54 -6.30
C TYR A 50 -13.28 1.85 -6.29
N LEU A 51 -13.41 2.62 -5.21
CA LEU A 51 -12.75 3.91 -5.05
C LEU A 51 -11.68 3.81 -3.97
N PHE A 52 -10.49 4.33 -4.29
CA PHE A 52 -9.38 4.38 -3.33
C PHE A 52 -9.80 5.09 -2.05
N HIS A 53 -9.50 4.47 -0.90
CA HIS A 53 -9.80 5.04 0.40
C HIS A 53 -8.53 5.36 1.20
N PHE A 54 -7.66 4.37 1.39
CA PHE A 54 -6.39 4.57 2.09
C PHE A 54 -5.39 3.47 1.73
N THR A 55 -4.12 3.74 2.03
CA THR A 55 -3.03 2.77 1.94
C THR A 55 -2.52 2.45 3.33
N LYS A 56 -2.16 1.18 3.57
CA LYS A 56 -1.40 0.74 4.74
C LYS A 56 0.00 0.31 4.31
N LEU A 57 1.02 0.83 4.98
CA LEU A 57 2.42 0.52 4.73
C LEU A 57 2.95 -0.33 5.87
N SER A 58 3.58 -1.47 5.59
CA SER A 58 4.08 -2.32 6.66
C SER A 58 5.33 -3.13 6.28
N CYS A 59 5.96 -3.74 7.29
CA CYS A 59 7.03 -4.72 7.13
C CYS A 59 6.51 -6.16 7.20
N LYS A 60 5.22 -6.45 6.98
CA LYS A 60 4.72 -7.84 7.08
C LYS A 60 5.30 -8.73 5.98
N PRO A 61 5.27 -10.07 6.13
CA PRO A 61 5.43 -10.97 4.98
C PRO A 61 4.45 -10.56 3.89
N CYS A 62 4.91 -10.52 2.65
CA CYS A 62 4.15 -9.90 1.57
C CYS A 62 3.65 -10.97 0.60
N GLU A 63 2.34 -10.98 0.41
CA GLU A 63 1.62 -11.83 -0.53
C GLU A 63 0.96 -10.91 -1.55
N GLU A 64 1.54 -10.84 -2.75
CA GLU A 64 1.00 -9.99 -3.83
C GLU A 64 -0.36 -10.49 -4.29
N GLY A 65 -1.26 -9.56 -4.54
CA GLY A 65 -2.56 -9.86 -5.14
C GLY A 65 -3.68 -8.96 -4.65
N MET A 66 -4.87 -9.23 -5.18
CA MET A 66 -6.10 -8.57 -4.76
C MET A 66 -6.96 -9.53 -3.95
N PHE A 67 -7.49 -9.04 -2.83
CA PHE A 67 -8.29 -9.82 -1.89
C PHE A 67 -9.52 -9.03 -1.47
N GLN A 68 -10.69 -9.63 -1.63
CA GLN A 68 -11.94 -9.06 -1.11
C GLN A 68 -11.97 -9.25 0.41
N VAL A 69 -11.72 -8.18 1.17
CA VAL A 69 -11.72 -8.21 2.64
C VAL A 69 -13.15 -8.27 3.17
N PHE A 70 -14.07 -7.53 2.55
CA PHE A 70 -15.50 -7.52 2.88
C PHE A 70 -16.34 -7.22 1.65
N HIS A 71 -17.67 -7.36 1.71
CA HIS A 71 -18.57 -7.16 0.55
C HIS A 71 -18.29 -5.91 -0.28
N ASP A 72 -17.89 -4.83 0.37
CA ASP A 72 -17.57 -3.53 -0.21
C ASP A 72 -16.11 -3.12 -0.02
N LEU A 73 -15.27 -3.92 0.62
CA LEU A 73 -13.86 -3.57 0.88
C LEU A 73 -12.92 -4.50 0.11
N LEU A 74 -12.25 -3.94 -0.89
CA LEU A 74 -11.21 -4.62 -1.67
C LEU A 74 -9.83 -4.17 -1.18
N ARG A 75 -8.91 -5.12 -1.04
CA ARG A 75 -7.50 -4.86 -0.71
C ARG A 75 -6.61 -5.33 -1.83
N GLU A 76 -5.73 -4.46 -2.30
CA GLU A 76 -4.66 -4.80 -3.23
C GLU A 76 -3.32 -4.68 -2.51
N THR A 77 -2.53 -5.75 -2.53
CA THR A 77 -1.23 -5.82 -1.87
C THR A 77 -0.13 -5.82 -2.92
N HIS A 78 0.76 -4.83 -2.85
CA HIS A 78 2.01 -4.78 -3.62
C HIS A 78 3.22 -5.01 -2.73
N CYS A 79 4.19 -5.74 -3.28
CA CYS A 79 5.43 -6.05 -2.60
C CYS A 79 6.59 -5.38 -3.30
N CYS A 80 7.54 -4.87 -2.52
CA CYS A 80 8.77 -4.34 -3.07
C CYS A 80 9.98 -4.83 -2.28
N THR A 81 11.01 -5.24 -3.01
CA THR A 81 12.26 -5.81 -2.45
C THR A 81 13.51 -5.10 -2.98
N ASN A 82 13.35 -4.16 -3.91
CA ASN A 82 14.46 -3.65 -4.72
C ASN A 82 15.23 -2.50 -4.05
N ARG A 83 14.63 -1.76 -3.11
CA ARG A 83 15.22 -0.56 -2.48
C ARG A 83 14.85 -0.41 -1.01
N HIS A 84 15.66 0.36 -0.26
CA HIS A 84 15.29 0.81 1.08
C HIS A 84 14.07 1.75 1.00
N MET A 85 13.09 1.57 1.89
CA MET A 85 11.86 2.38 1.98
C MET A 85 11.09 2.46 0.64
N CYS A 86 11.07 1.36 -0.11
CA CYS A 86 10.40 1.30 -1.42
C CYS A 86 8.87 1.40 -1.33
N ASN A 87 8.26 1.10 -0.18
CA ASN A 87 6.82 1.17 0.02
C ASN A 87 6.39 2.60 0.36
N THR A 88 6.35 3.47 -0.64
CA THR A 88 5.98 4.89 -0.45
C THR A 88 4.47 5.10 -0.32
N GLY A 89 3.68 4.17 -0.88
CA GLY A 89 2.22 4.26 -0.95
C GLY A 89 1.69 5.22 -2.02
N LYS A 90 2.59 5.83 -2.81
CA LYS A 90 2.26 6.75 -3.92
C LYS A 90 2.15 6.06 -5.27
N ASP A 91 2.65 4.84 -5.39
CA ASP A 91 2.78 4.10 -6.65
C ASP A 91 1.45 3.44 -7.11
N ASN A 92 0.32 4.14 -6.93
CA ASN A 92 -1.02 3.62 -7.27
C ASN A 92 -1.62 4.40 -8.44
N LEU A 93 -1.87 3.70 -9.56
CA LEU A 93 -2.43 4.26 -10.79
C LEU A 93 -3.85 4.84 -10.62
N GLU A 94 -4.67 4.31 -9.70
CA GLU A 94 -6.00 4.87 -9.45
C GLU A 94 -5.97 6.20 -8.69
N LYS A 95 -4.90 6.51 -7.94
CA LYS A 95 -4.72 7.86 -7.38
C LYS A 95 -4.51 8.89 -8.49
N SER A 96 -3.81 8.51 -9.56
CA SER A 96 -3.63 9.34 -10.75
C SER A 96 -4.94 9.59 -11.49
N ALA A 97 -5.99 8.78 -11.26
CA ALA A 97 -7.31 9.00 -11.86
C ALA A 97 -8.22 9.92 -11.01
N LEU A 98 -8.03 9.96 -9.68
CA LEU A 98 -8.76 10.89 -8.80
C LEU A 98 -8.25 12.33 -8.90
N TYR A 99 -6.96 12.48 -9.20
CA TYR A 99 -6.34 13.76 -9.53
C TYR A 99 -6.13 13.78 -11.04
N GLY A 100 -7.06 14.38 -11.80
CA GLY A 100 -6.81 14.75 -13.19
C GLY A 100 -5.71 15.83 -13.27
N GLU A 101 -4.47 15.48 -12.95
CA GLU A 101 -3.27 16.30 -13.07
C GLU A 101 -2.16 15.47 -13.75
N ASP A 102 -2.43 15.10 -14.99
CA ASP A 102 -1.41 15.05 -16.05
C ASP A 102 -1.62 16.27 -16.98
N ALA A 103 -1.67 17.48 -16.40
CA ALA A 103 -1.75 18.74 -17.14
C ALA A 103 -1.25 19.93 -16.29
N ASP A 104 0.07 20.05 -16.14
CA ASP A 104 0.89 21.24 -16.48
C ASP A 104 2.32 21.12 -15.92
#